data_AF-A0A0G1BBI6-F1
#
_entry.id   AF-A0A0G1BBI6-F1
#
_cell.length_a   1.000
_cell.length_b   1.000
_cell.length_c   1.000
_cell.angle_alpha   90.00
_cell.angle_beta   90.00
_cell.angle_gamma   90.00
#
_symmetry.space_group_name_H-M   'P 1'
#
loop_
_entity.id
_entity.type
_entity.pdbx_description
1 polymer ?
#
loop_
_entity_poly.entity_id
_entity_poly.type
_entity_poly.pdbx_seq_one_letter_code
_entity_poly.pdbx_strand_id
1 'polypeptide(L)'
;MQLGMGMGLCLRQQIVQRLVIAMPEIQWSLIQAYRSGQSGPPPFVPPTFEEEVFEPRIKLEQQTIPGFEALDHVEQMRMVDEANTIFRFAYTRGRDRNNEEKDYFKIPLLRNRDIMECPEGIDKIKTHISRAEYERATAMLRAVGEMERIARAIPYHGLYKTVITYLEKNYNVGLGAVVLVSIDRGGRIPCLVLQHALGLPSMESLKVDQGSGRLDEDKLREFEHKGVLRGKHVLFVDSTVDSGRQIRVLERYFENDLWKTKLGHHNWSVVGSNEYGQNLPHHCNINWGVDPDSTFEDDPDLMGIDYAPGTYTKVVERPSEASRTIRKCLFAVPAGIIYNADNINEQISSQRQKWSKQQKERHAKHRADVALAKTNHKKDVDAYRKEHAEQKIRDRMNNEWSRIVATKQWQGAVAKTPTVSFEPLPEAIPNGTPHNFQNILVIGNGRQTDIPSMVAELIVDTLGSHHSFFAGTPNGNPGAILKTALERIAKPEVRLYQPGYQRGQKEDSFGGIPTVFAGQEKEEMREQMVKDSHIVFALGGAEGTLREVLLALNFGKTTILIKGWGAIPNYLLASKKYAKLSHLRVCNNIAEAVQTILNETKA
;
A
#
# COMPACT_ATOMS: atom_id res chain seq x y z
N MET A 1 4.69 -70.28 13.11
CA MET A 1 3.92 -69.88 11.91
C MET A 1 3.56 -68.42 12.07
N GLN A 2 4.16 -67.55 11.25
CA GLN A 2 3.97 -66.10 11.23
C GLN A 2 3.95 -65.67 9.75
N LEU A 3 3.09 -64.69 9.42
CA LEU A 3 3.01 -63.79 8.25
C LEU A 3 1.51 -63.52 7.96
N GLY A 4 0.99 -62.30 7.71
CA GLY A 4 1.55 -60.94 7.62
C GLY A 4 0.42 -59.91 7.80
N MET A 5 0.65 -58.87 8.60
CA MET A 5 1.08 -57.51 8.21
C MET A 5 -0.06 -56.59 7.76
N GLY A 6 -0.57 -55.81 8.70
CA GLY A 6 -0.90 -54.42 8.43
C GLY A 6 0.35 -53.57 8.65
N MET A 7 0.69 -52.71 7.69
CA MET A 7 1.55 -51.53 7.84
C MET A 7 1.52 -50.75 6.51
N GLY A 8 0.64 -49.75 6.40
CA GLY A 8 0.53 -48.86 5.25
C GLY A 8 0.71 -47.38 5.61
N LEU A 9 1.33 -47.09 6.77
CA LEU A 9 1.55 -45.74 7.29
C LEU A 9 2.83 -45.76 8.14
N CYS A 10 3.99 -45.81 7.50
CA CYS A 10 5.27 -45.37 8.07
C CYS A 10 6.39 -45.58 7.05
N LEU A 11 6.69 -44.55 6.27
CA LEU A 11 8.05 -44.15 5.88
C LEU A 11 8.06 -42.69 5.43
N ARG A 12 7.40 -41.85 6.26
CA ARG A 12 7.92 -40.53 6.60
C ARG A 12 9.09 -40.79 7.55
N GLN A 13 10.32 -40.63 7.11
CA GLN A 13 11.46 -40.07 7.87
C GLN A 13 12.79 -40.49 7.23
N GLN A 14 13.70 -39.51 7.16
CA GLN A 14 15.06 -39.53 6.60
C GLN A 14 15.06 -39.34 5.07
N ILE A 15 15.24 -38.15 4.51
CA ILE A 15 16.26 -37.13 4.79
C ILE A 15 15.59 -35.74 4.68
N VAL A 16 15.32 -35.12 5.82
CA VAL A 16 14.91 -33.71 5.89
C VAL A 16 16.10 -32.95 6.47
N GLN A 17 17.09 -32.63 5.64
CA GLN A 17 17.90 -31.44 5.89
C GLN A 17 17.07 -30.24 5.41
N ARG A 18 16.67 -29.46 6.40
CA ARG A 18 15.64 -28.43 6.36
C ARG A 18 16.02 -27.28 5.41
N LEU A 19 15.62 -27.39 4.15
CA LEU A 19 15.18 -26.19 3.44
C LEU A 19 13.77 -25.89 3.94
N VAL A 20 13.66 -25.03 4.95
CA VAL A 20 12.38 -24.40 5.26
C VAL A 20 12.10 -23.48 4.08
N ILE A 21 11.32 -23.96 3.12
CA ILE A 21 10.73 -23.12 2.08
C ILE A 21 9.72 -22.22 2.79
N ALA A 22 10.21 -21.20 3.48
CA ALA A 22 9.41 -20.04 3.78
C ALA A 22 9.32 -19.31 2.44
N MET A 23 8.27 -19.62 1.68
CA MET A 23 7.82 -18.65 0.70
C MET A 23 7.52 -17.36 1.49
N PRO A 24 7.71 -16.15 0.93
CA PRO A 24 6.95 -15.02 1.43
C PRO A 24 5.48 -15.47 1.55
N GLU A 25 4.69 -14.92 2.47
CA GLU A 25 3.25 -15.18 2.49
C GLU A 25 2.66 -14.80 1.12
N ILE A 26 2.69 -15.73 0.18
CA ILE A 26 1.89 -15.73 -1.02
C ILE A 26 0.61 -16.35 -0.50
N GLN A 27 -0.23 -15.51 0.07
CA GLN A 27 -1.62 -15.86 0.25
C GLN A 27 -2.17 -16.04 -1.15
N TRP A 28 -2.15 -17.28 -1.66
CA TRP A 28 -2.94 -17.66 -2.81
C TRP A 28 -4.39 -17.55 -2.37
N SER A 29 -4.98 -16.38 -2.58
CA SER A 29 -6.42 -16.23 -2.59
C SER A 29 -6.77 -15.02 -3.43
N LEU A 30 -7.48 -15.27 -4.52
CA LEU A 30 -8.31 -14.30 -5.25
C LEU A 30 -9.29 -13.51 -4.34
N ILE A 31 -9.39 -13.87 -3.06
CA ILE A 31 -10.37 -13.41 -2.08
C ILE A 31 -10.05 -12.01 -1.52
N GLN A 32 -8.86 -11.42 -1.75
CA GLN A 32 -8.63 -10.01 -1.35
C GLN A 32 -9.08 -8.97 -2.38
N ALA A 33 -9.56 -9.37 -3.56
CA ALA A 33 -10.28 -8.48 -4.47
C ALA A 33 -11.76 -8.26 -4.07
N TYR A 34 -12.28 -9.04 -3.11
CA TYR A 34 -13.69 -9.00 -2.69
C TYR A 34 -13.86 -8.70 -1.20
N ARG A 35 -13.71 -7.42 -0.85
CA ARG A 35 -14.47 -6.83 0.27
C ARG A 35 -15.02 -5.47 -0.15
N SER A 36 -16.20 -5.49 -0.77
CA SER A 36 -17.05 -4.32 -0.92
C SER A 36 -17.83 -4.08 0.38
N GLY A 37 -17.58 -2.95 1.05
CA GLY A 37 -18.44 -2.38 2.08
C GLY A 37 -18.81 -0.95 1.68
N GLN A 38 -19.97 -0.84 1.02
CA GLN A 38 -20.69 0.31 0.43
C GLN A 38 -20.51 1.68 1.16
N SER A 39 -20.56 2.84 0.49
CA SER A 39 -21.71 3.35 -0.28
C SER A 39 -21.39 4.63 -1.10
N GLY A 40 -21.91 4.71 -2.34
CA GLY A 40 -22.26 5.96 -3.05
C GLY A 40 -21.37 6.41 -4.22
N PRO A 41 -21.84 6.35 -5.49
CA PRO A 41 -21.10 6.71 -6.74
C PRO A 41 -21.58 8.08 -7.31
N PRO A 42 -21.27 8.58 -8.54
CA PRO A 42 -20.53 8.03 -9.72
C PRO A 42 -19.65 9.11 -10.43
N PRO A 43 -19.41 9.13 -11.76
CA PRO A 43 -18.97 8.12 -12.76
C PRO A 43 -17.69 8.57 -13.54
N PHE A 44 -16.93 7.67 -14.19
CA PHE A 44 -16.49 7.93 -15.58
C PHE A 44 -15.97 6.69 -16.34
N VAL A 45 -16.17 6.75 -17.65
CA VAL A 45 -16.11 5.70 -18.71
C VAL A 45 -14.65 5.70 -19.31
N PRO A 46 -14.21 4.90 -20.33
CA PRO A 46 -12.83 4.96 -20.93
C PRO A 46 -12.72 5.77 -22.25
N PRO A 47 -11.56 6.31 -22.70
CA PRO A 47 -11.43 7.33 -23.77
C PRO A 47 -12.45 7.16 -24.92
N THR A 48 -13.36 8.11 -25.11
CA THR A 48 -13.33 9.48 -24.55
C THR A 48 -13.98 9.61 -23.18
N PHE A 49 -13.55 8.73 -22.32
CA PHE A 49 -13.92 8.59 -20.98
C PHE A 49 -13.06 9.36 -19.94
N GLU A 50 -13.18 10.67 -19.81
CA GLU A 50 -12.45 11.53 -18.85
C GLU A 50 -12.21 10.93 -17.45
N GLU A 51 -11.01 11.21 -16.92
CA GLU A 51 -10.60 11.26 -15.52
C GLU A 51 -11.48 10.59 -14.44
N GLU A 52 -10.92 9.61 -13.71
CA GLU A 52 -10.88 9.69 -12.25
C GLU A 52 -9.82 8.77 -11.60
N VAL A 53 -8.73 9.45 -11.24
CA VAL A 53 -7.81 9.30 -10.10
C VAL A 53 -7.88 8.00 -9.29
N PHE A 54 -6.97 7.09 -9.64
CA PHE A 54 -6.36 6.15 -8.71
C PHE A 54 -5.27 6.86 -7.88
N GLU A 55 -5.38 7.01 -6.56
CA GLU A 55 -4.20 7.31 -5.71
C GLU A 55 -4.32 6.81 -4.25
N PRO A 56 -3.22 6.50 -3.54
CA PRO A 56 -1.91 6.03 -4.00
C PRO A 56 -1.56 4.68 -3.33
N ARG A 57 -1.47 3.62 -4.13
CA ARG A 57 -0.44 2.60 -3.88
C ARG A 57 0.91 3.31 -4.08
N ILE A 58 1.98 2.86 -3.43
CA ILE A 58 3.36 3.32 -3.68
C ILE A 58 3.47 3.62 -5.18
N LYS A 59 3.70 4.89 -5.56
CA LYS A 59 3.84 5.28 -6.97
C LYS A 59 5.11 4.61 -7.49
N LEU A 60 4.98 3.34 -7.90
CA LEU A 60 5.92 2.73 -8.80
C LEU A 60 5.82 3.55 -10.07
N GLU A 61 6.85 4.34 -10.35
CA GLU A 61 6.96 5.03 -11.61
C GLU A 61 6.86 3.97 -12.71
N GLN A 62 5.80 4.07 -13.51
CA GLN A 62 5.71 3.34 -14.76
C GLN A 62 6.85 3.87 -15.63
N GLN A 63 7.84 3.01 -15.89
CA GLN A 63 8.84 3.32 -16.87
C GLN A 63 8.51 2.59 -18.16
N THR A 64 8.42 3.37 -19.21
CA THR A 64 8.45 2.85 -20.56
C THR A 64 9.88 2.46 -20.89
N ILE A 65 10.07 1.33 -21.56
CA ILE A 65 11.37 0.93 -22.09
C ILE A 65 11.80 2.00 -23.12
N PRO A 66 12.93 2.72 -22.91
CA PRO A 66 13.40 3.70 -23.88
C PRO A 66 13.65 3.04 -25.24
N GLY A 67 13.07 3.61 -26.30
CA GLY A 67 13.23 3.10 -27.67
C GLY A 67 12.38 1.87 -28.04
N PHE A 68 11.46 1.43 -27.18
CA PHE A 68 10.62 0.24 -27.41
C PHE A 68 9.88 0.26 -28.76
N GLU A 69 9.24 1.39 -29.09
CA GLU A 69 8.42 1.54 -30.29
C GLU A 69 9.23 1.45 -31.60
N ALA A 70 10.54 1.72 -31.54
CA ALA A 70 11.42 1.70 -32.71
C ALA A 70 11.97 0.30 -33.04
N LEU A 71 11.72 -0.69 -32.18
CA LEU A 71 12.20 -2.06 -32.34
C LEU A 71 11.16 -2.93 -33.03
N ASP A 72 11.60 -4.01 -33.67
CA ASP A 72 10.67 -5.02 -34.17
C ASP A 72 9.96 -5.77 -33.03
N HIS A 73 8.84 -6.41 -33.36
CA HIS A 73 8.00 -7.12 -32.38
C HIS A 73 8.76 -8.18 -31.58
N VAL A 74 9.73 -8.85 -32.21
CA VAL A 74 10.53 -9.91 -31.59
C VAL A 74 11.45 -9.33 -30.52
N GLU A 75 12.12 -8.23 -30.85
CA GLU A 75 13.00 -7.50 -29.95
C GLU A 75 12.22 -6.77 -28.85
N GLN A 76 11.03 -6.26 -29.15
CA GLN A 76 10.11 -5.74 -28.13
C GLN A 76 9.78 -6.80 -27.08
N MET A 77 9.33 -7.98 -27.51
CA MET A 77 9.03 -9.08 -26.57
C MET A 77 10.26 -9.54 -25.79
N ARG A 78 11.43 -9.61 -26.44
CA ARG A 78 12.67 -9.98 -25.76
C ARG A 78 13.01 -9.01 -24.64
N MET A 79 12.88 -7.70 -24.88
CA MET A 79 13.12 -6.69 -23.85
C MET A 79 12.11 -6.78 -22.70
N VAL A 80 10.82 -7.02 -23.00
CA VAL A 80 9.79 -7.25 -21.97
C VAL A 80 10.16 -8.47 -21.12
N ASP A 81 10.60 -9.56 -21.75
CA ASP A 81 10.96 -10.78 -21.04
C ASP A 81 12.20 -10.60 -20.15
N GLU A 82 13.24 -9.93 -20.65
CA GLU A 82 14.46 -9.65 -19.90
C GLU A 82 14.14 -8.81 -18.66
N ALA A 83 13.33 -7.77 -18.82
CA ALA A 83 12.92 -6.90 -17.73
C ALA A 83 12.04 -7.59 -16.68
N ASN A 84 11.18 -8.51 -17.12
CA ASN A 84 10.22 -9.17 -16.23
C ASN A 84 10.70 -10.55 -15.73
N THR A 85 11.94 -10.94 -16.04
CA THR A 85 12.51 -12.24 -15.65
C THR A 85 12.39 -12.51 -14.14
N ILE A 86 12.44 -11.47 -13.30
CA ILE A 86 12.32 -11.58 -11.84
C ILE A 86 10.98 -12.17 -11.38
N PHE A 87 9.91 -12.00 -12.15
CA PHE A 87 8.58 -12.51 -11.79
C PHE A 87 8.42 -14.00 -12.06
N ARG A 88 9.41 -14.65 -12.69
CA ARG A 88 9.40 -16.08 -13.06
C ARG A 88 9.93 -17.01 -11.97
N PHE A 89 10.35 -16.44 -10.83
CA PHE A 89 10.99 -17.19 -9.77
C PHE A 89 10.35 -16.90 -8.40
N ALA A 90 10.24 -17.95 -7.59
CA ALA A 90 10.08 -17.83 -6.15
C ALA A 90 11.45 -17.57 -5.50
N TYR A 91 11.49 -16.63 -4.56
CA TYR A 91 12.70 -16.27 -3.81
C TYR A 91 12.55 -16.73 -2.36
N THR A 92 13.49 -17.54 -1.86
CA THR A 92 13.41 -18.13 -0.51
C THR A 92 14.74 -18.09 0.23
N ARG A 93 14.70 -18.33 1.56
CA ARG A 93 15.84 -18.33 2.46
C ARG A 93 16.13 -19.74 2.96
N GLY A 94 17.39 -20.15 2.92
CA GLY A 94 17.90 -21.36 3.57
C GLY A 94 18.39 -21.08 4.99
N ARG A 95 18.17 -22.05 5.86
CA ARG A 95 18.73 -22.06 7.21
C ARG A 95 19.89 -23.04 7.27
N ASP A 96 20.96 -22.64 7.96
CA ASP A 96 22.09 -23.52 8.22
C ASP A 96 21.78 -24.55 9.34
N ARG A 97 22.75 -25.42 9.64
CA ARG A 97 22.63 -26.47 10.68
C ARG A 97 22.38 -25.92 12.10
N ASN A 98 22.66 -24.63 12.33
CA ASN A 98 22.44 -23.92 13.58
C ASN A 98 21.14 -23.11 13.59
N ASN A 99 20.30 -23.28 12.55
CA ASN A 99 19.05 -22.55 12.35
C ASN A 99 19.27 -21.04 12.08
N GLU A 100 20.48 -20.63 11.68
CA GLU A 100 20.81 -19.27 11.28
C GLU A 100 20.52 -19.07 9.78
N GLU A 101 19.91 -17.94 9.40
CA GLU A 101 19.66 -17.60 8.00
C GLU A 101 20.98 -17.21 7.30
N LYS A 102 21.50 -18.07 6.42
CA LYS A 102 22.75 -17.80 5.68
C LYS A 102 22.64 -17.90 4.15
N ASP A 103 21.71 -18.70 3.63
CA ASP A 103 21.62 -18.97 2.20
C ASP A 103 20.35 -18.37 1.58
N TYR A 104 20.42 -17.97 0.32
CA TYR A 104 19.30 -17.43 -0.44
C TYR A 104 19.18 -18.16 -1.77
N PHE A 105 17.95 -18.43 -2.19
CA PHE A 105 17.69 -19.20 -3.39
C PHE A 105 16.62 -18.53 -4.26
N LYS A 106 16.76 -18.66 -5.57
CA LYS A 106 15.64 -18.50 -6.51
C LYS A 106 15.27 -19.85 -7.09
N ILE A 107 13.97 -20.09 -7.24
CA ILE A 107 13.38 -21.34 -7.69
C ILE A 107 12.41 -20.97 -8.82
N PRO A 108 12.56 -21.50 -10.04
CA PRO A 108 11.62 -21.23 -11.13
C PRO A 108 10.18 -21.60 -10.74
N LEU A 109 9.19 -20.78 -11.12
CA LEU A 109 7.76 -21.03 -10.88
C LEU A 109 7.14 -22.07 -11.84
N LEU A 110 7.97 -22.85 -12.53
CA LEU A 110 7.53 -23.73 -13.60
C LEU A 110 6.82 -24.96 -13.07
N ARG A 111 5.62 -25.24 -13.59
CA ARG A 111 5.06 -26.60 -13.62
C ARG A 111 5.77 -27.36 -14.74
N ASN A 112 6.94 -27.91 -14.45
CA ASN A 112 7.34 -29.12 -15.12
C ASN A 112 7.14 -30.24 -14.10
N ARG A 113 6.19 -31.16 -14.31
CA ARG A 113 6.03 -32.31 -13.39
C ARG A 113 7.34 -33.09 -13.26
N ASP A 114 8.20 -33.09 -14.28
CA ASP A 114 9.56 -33.66 -14.21
C ASP A 114 10.44 -33.04 -13.10
N ILE A 115 10.15 -31.82 -12.64
CA ILE A 115 10.85 -31.15 -11.54
C ILE A 115 10.31 -31.59 -10.17
N MET A 116 8.99 -31.80 -10.07
CA MET A 116 8.31 -32.26 -8.85
C MET A 116 8.47 -33.78 -8.65
N GLU A 117 8.56 -34.53 -9.75
CA GLU A 117 8.80 -35.97 -9.81
C GLU A 117 10.27 -36.32 -10.05
N CYS A 118 11.14 -35.31 -10.17
CA CYS A 118 12.58 -35.53 -10.23
C CYS A 118 13.00 -36.27 -8.94
N PRO A 119 13.68 -37.43 -9.02
CA PRO A 119 14.20 -38.15 -7.85
C PRO A 119 15.13 -37.29 -6.96
N GLU A 120 15.50 -36.13 -7.48
CA GLU A 120 16.56 -35.25 -7.06
C GLU A 120 16.03 -33.92 -6.47
N GLY A 121 14.71 -33.68 -6.57
CA GLY A 121 13.96 -32.63 -5.87
C GLY A 121 14.24 -31.16 -6.24
N ILE A 122 13.56 -30.25 -5.52
CA ILE A 122 13.75 -28.78 -5.58
C ILE A 122 15.23 -28.37 -5.42
N ASP A 123 16.03 -29.22 -4.77
CA ASP A 123 17.44 -28.97 -4.49
C ASP A 123 18.34 -28.90 -5.73
N LYS A 124 17.92 -29.46 -6.87
CA LYS A 124 18.66 -29.34 -8.14
C LYS A 124 18.25 -28.15 -9.01
N ILE A 125 17.05 -27.62 -8.81
CA ILE A 125 16.54 -26.47 -9.58
C ILE A 125 16.68 -25.14 -8.82
N LYS A 126 16.90 -25.19 -7.50
CA LYS A 126 17.22 -24.00 -6.72
C LYS A 126 18.58 -23.46 -7.17
N THR A 127 18.60 -22.19 -7.51
CA THR A 127 19.84 -21.47 -7.81
C THR A 127 20.22 -20.64 -6.60
N HIS A 128 21.44 -20.82 -6.10
CA HIS A 128 21.96 -19.98 -5.02
C HIS A 128 22.11 -18.54 -5.53
N ILE A 129 21.66 -17.58 -4.73
CA ILE A 129 21.69 -16.16 -5.08
C ILE A 129 22.26 -15.35 -3.92
N SER A 130 22.71 -14.14 -4.24
CA SER A 130 23.16 -13.22 -3.21
C SER A 130 22.00 -12.70 -2.37
N ARG A 131 22.28 -12.33 -1.11
CA ARG A 131 21.32 -11.60 -0.27
C ARG A 131 20.78 -10.33 -0.95
N ALA A 132 21.62 -9.63 -1.71
CA ALA A 132 21.20 -8.41 -2.43
C ALA A 132 20.19 -8.70 -3.52
N GLU A 133 20.40 -9.77 -4.29
CA GLU A 133 19.47 -10.22 -5.31
C GLU A 133 18.13 -10.62 -4.70
N TYR A 134 18.16 -11.36 -3.58
CA TYR A 134 16.97 -11.73 -2.82
C TYR A 134 16.20 -10.49 -2.29
N GLU A 135 16.89 -9.54 -1.66
CA GLU A 135 16.28 -8.31 -1.12
C GLU A 135 15.66 -7.46 -2.24
N ARG A 136 16.37 -7.29 -3.36
CA ARG A 136 15.84 -6.61 -4.56
C ARG A 136 14.60 -7.30 -5.10
N ALA A 137 14.66 -8.61 -5.31
CA ALA A 137 13.55 -9.38 -5.86
C ALA A 137 12.32 -9.37 -4.98
N THR A 138 12.50 -9.59 -3.68
CA THR A 138 11.37 -9.58 -2.74
C THR A 138 10.75 -8.20 -2.58
N ALA A 139 11.53 -7.13 -2.67
CA ALA A 139 10.99 -5.77 -2.67
C ALA A 139 10.20 -5.46 -3.94
N MET A 140 10.69 -5.86 -5.12
CA MET A 140 9.97 -5.74 -6.39
C MET A 140 8.65 -6.50 -6.38
N LEU A 141 8.69 -7.77 -5.96
CA LEU A 141 7.50 -8.59 -5.87
C LEU A 141 6.48 -7.90 -4.96
N ARG A 142 6.84 -7.52 -3.73
CA ARG A 142 5.92 -6.85 -2.79
C ARG A 142 5.28 -5.57 -3.32
N ALA A 143 5.98 -4.79 -4.14
CA ALA A 143 5.48 -3.54 -4.67
C ALA A 143 4.47 -3.73 -5.82
N VAL A 144 4.57 -4.84 -6.54
CA VAL A 144 3.72 -5.16 -7.71
C VAL A 144 2.50 -5.98 -7.27
N GLY A 145 1.33 -5.62 -7.80
CA GLY A 145 0.07 -6.31 -7.53
C GLY A 145 0.07 -7.75 -8.06
N GLU A 146 -0.75 -8.62 -7.49
CA GLU A 146 -0.75 -10.05 -7.82
C GLU A 146 -0.97 -10.34 -9.32
N MET A 147 -2.01 -9.76 -9.92
CA MET A 147 -2.30 -9.93 -11.36
C MET A 147 -1.19 -9.38 -12.25
N GLU A 148 -0.51 -8.33 -11.82
CA GLU A 148 0.62 -7.78 -12.54
C GLU A 148 1.84 -8.71 -12.43
N ARG A 149 2.04 -9.39 -11.29
CA ARG A 149 3.09 -10.41 -11.16
C ARG A 149 2.84 -11.57 -12.11
N ILE A 150 1.59 -12.05 -12.20
CA ILE A 150 1.18 -13.09 -13.14
C ILE A 150 1.50 -12.65 -14.58
N ALA A 151 1.02 -11.47 -14.97
CA ALA A 151 1.23 -10.92 -16.31
C ALA A 151 2.73 -10.79 -16.68
N ARG A 152 3.55 -10.37 -15.70
CA ARG A 152 5.00 -10.20 -15.86
C ARG A 152 5.77 -11.52 -15.82
N ALA A 153 5.25 -12.54 -15.16
CA ALA A 153 5.89 -13.85 -15.13
C ALA A 153 5.84 -14.55 -16.50
N ILE A 154 4.87 -14.21 -17.35
CA ILE A 154 4.71 -14.83 -18.67
C ILE A 154 5.97 -14.60 -19.55
N PRO A 155 6.50 -15.65 -20.22
CA PRO A 155 7.64 -15.55 -21.13
C PRO A 155 7.20 -15.32 -22.58
N TYR A 156 6.75 -14.10 -22.90
CA TYR A 156 6.15 -13.77 -24.20
C TYR A 156 7.05 -14.11 -25.39
N HIS A 157 8.34 -13.80 -25.32
CA HIS A 157 9.30 -14.15 -26.37
C HIS A 157 9.54 -15.66 -26.44
N GLY A 158 9.58 -16.32 -25.28
CA GLY A 158 9.68 -17.77 -25.19
C GLY A 158 8.49 -18.47 -25.86
N LEU A 159 7.27 -17.97 -25.62
CA LEU A 159 6.05 -18.44 -26.26
C LEU A 159 6.10 -18.22 -27.78
N TYR A 160 6.44 -17.01 -28.22
CA TYR A 160 6.59 -16.67 -29.64
C TYR A 160 7.54 -17.63 -30.36
N LYS A 161 8.76 -17.82 -29.82
CA LYS A 161 9.76 -18.72 -30.39
C LYS A 161 9.26 -20.16 -30.47
N THR A 162 8.66 -20.65 -29.38
CA THR A 162 8.20 -22.03 -29.29
C THR A 162 7.11 -22.30 -30.32
N VAL A 163 6.13 -21.40 -30.42
CA VAL A 163 5.00 -21.55 -31.35
C VAL A 163 5.44 -21.39 -32.80
N ILE A 164 6.23 -20.39 -33.16
CA ILE A 164 6.71 -20.24 -34.54
C ILE A 164 7.55 -21.44 -34.95
N THR A 165 8.51 -21.85 -34.12
CA THR A 165 9.37 -23.00 -34.44
C THR A 165 8.52 -24.25 -34.64
N TYR A 166 7.49 -24.44 -33.81
CA TYR A 166 6.56 -25.56 -33.95
C TYR A 166 5.76 -25.49 -35.27
N LEU A 167 5.22 -24.33 -35.63
CA LEU A 167 4.43 -24.13 -36.85
C LEU A 167 5.27 -24.31 -38.12
N GLU A 168 6.47 -23.72 -38.16
CA GLU A 168 7.40 -23.85 -39.28
C GLU A 168 7.87 -25.30 -39.45
N LYS A 169 8.29 -25.94 -38.36
CA LYS A 169 8.83 -27.31 -38.40
C LYS A 169 7.80 -28.35 -38.80
N ASN A 170 6.56 -28.25 -38.30
CA ASN A 170 5.56 -29.30 -38.47
C ASN A 170 4.59 -29.02 -39.63
N TYR A 171 4.37 -27.76 -39.98
CA TYR A 171 3.34 -27.37 -40.95
C TYR A 171 3.86 -26.43 -42.05
N ASN A 172 5.07 -25.90 -41.94
CA ASN A 172 5.63 -24.89 -42.85
C ASN A 172 4.71 -23.65 -42.99
N VAL A 173 4.16 -23.19 -41.86
CA VAL A 173 3.18 -22.09 -41.80
C VAL A 173 3.78 -20.88 -41.06
N GLY A 174 3.71 -19.70 -41.67
CA GLY A 174 4.01 -18.41 -41.02
C GLY A 174 2.80 -17.78 -40.33
N LEU A 175 3.04 -16.85 -39.41
CA LEU A 175 2.00 -16.26 -38.55
C LEU A 175 0.83 -15.59 -39.30
N GLY A 176 1.08 -14.99 -40.48
CA GLY A 176 0.01 -14.37 -41.28
C GLY A 176 -1.05 -15.36 -41.78
N ALA A 177 -0.77 -16.66 -41.73
CA ALA A 177 -1.70 -17.73 -42.09
C ALA A 177 -2.26 -18.46 -40.86
N VAL A 178 -2.09 -17.94 -39.64
CA VAL A 178 -2.60 -18.54 -38.40
C VAL A 178 -3.87 -17.83 -37.93
N VAL A 179 -4.81 -18.60 -37.38
CA VAL A 179 -5.93 -18.07 -36.59
C VAL A 179 -5.90 -18.72 -35.21
N LEU A 180 -5.99 -17.89 -34.17
CA LEU A 180 -6.07 -18.37 -32.78
C LEU A 180 -7.52 -18.68 -32.42
N VAL A 181 -7.75 -19.82 -31.78
CA VAL A 181 -9.07 -20.21 -31.28
C VAL A 181 -8.95 -20.65 -29.83
N SER A 182 -9.51 -19.90 -28.88
CA SER A 182 -9.53 -20.33 -27.47
C SER A 182 -10.46 -21.53 -27.31
N ILE A 183 -10.00 -22.57 -26.61
CA ILE A 183 -10.85 -23.69 -26.20
C ILE A 183 -11.45 -23.39 -24.82
N ASP A 184 -12.75 -23.62 -24.70
CA ASP A 184 -13.46 -23.58 -23.41
C ASP A 184 -13.31 -22.25 -22.65
N ARG A 185 -13.60 -22.27 -21.34
CA ARG A 185 -13.46 -21.09 -20.48
C ARG A 185 -12.00 -20.85 -20.08
N GLY A 186 -11.25 -21.94 -19.81
CA GLY A 186 -9.84 -21.91 -19.39
C GLY A 186 -8.89 -21.38 -20.46
N GLY A 187 -9.12 -21.70 -21.74
CA GLY A 187 -8.25 -21.27 -22.83
C GLY A 187 -8.33 -19.79 -23.21
N ARG A 188 -9.24 -18.98 -22.63
CA ARG A 188 -9.48 -17.61 -23.12
C ARG A 188 -8.39 -16.61 -22.74
N ILE A 189 -7.94 -16.59 -21.48
CA ILE A 189 -6.78 -15.79 -21.06
C ILE A 189 -5.50 -16.28 -21.74
N PRO A 190 -5.17 -17.58 -21.74
CA PRO A 190 -4.09 -18.17 -22.54
C PRO A 190 -4.09 -17.73 -24.01
N CYS A 191 -5.25 -17.72 -24.66
CA CYS A 191 -5.40 -17.30 -26.05
C CYS A 191 -5.08 -15.82 -26.24
N LEU A 192 -5.52 -14.94 -25.32
CA LEU A 192 -5.18 -13.53 -25.33
C LEU A 192 -3.66 -13.33 -25.13
N VAL A 193 -3.05 -14.06 -24.20
CA VAL A 193 -1.60 -14.03 -23.98
C VAL A 193 -0.85 -14.39 -25.26
N LEU A 194 -1.25 -15.47 -25.94
CA LEU A 194 -0.67 -15.87 -27.22
C LEU A 194 -0.96 -14.89 -28.33
N GLN A 195 -2.15 -14.28 -28.37
CA GLN A 195 -2.47 -13.24 -29.34
C GLN A 195 -1.46 -12.10 -29.26
N HIS A 196 -1.17 -11.62 -28.05
CA HIS A 196 -0.18 -10.58 -27.82
C HIS A 196 1.25 -11.05 -28.15
N ALA A 197 1.64 -12.25 -27.70
CA ALA A 197 2.96 -12.80 -28.00
C ALA A 197 3.18 -12.96 -29.52
N LEU A 198 2.16 -13.35 -30.27
CA LEU A 198 2.28 -13.57 -31.70
C LEU A 198 2.02 -12.31 -32.54
N GLY A 199 1.62 -11.20 -31.93
CA GLY A 199 1.25 -9.97 -32.65
C GLY A 199 0.05 -10.16 -33.58
N LEU A 200 -0.89 -11.04 -33.21
CA LEU A 200 -2.05 -11.36 -34.04
C LEU A 200 -3.23 -10.40 -33.75
N PRO A 201 -3.92 -9.89 -34.79
CA PRO A 201 -4.93 -8.85 -34.62
C PRO A 201 -6.24 -9.37 -34.02
N SER A 202 -6.50 -10.67 -34.12
CA SER A 202 -7.77 -11.27 -33.72
C SER A 202 -7.60 -12.69 -33.21
N MET A 203 -8.52 -13.10 -32.34
CA MET A 203 -8.72 -14.47 -31.92
C MET A 203 -10.21 -14.81 -31.95
N GLU A 204 -10.52 -16.09 -32.10
CA GLU A 204 -11.87 -16.64 -31.99
C GLU A 204 -11.98 -17.51 -30.73
N SER A 205 -13.18 -17.99 -30.44
CA SER A 205 -13.43 -18.93 -29.34
C SER A 205 -14.31 -20.07 -29.78
N LEU A 206 -14.04 -21.27 -29.29
CA LEU A 206 -14.83 -22.47 -29.54
C LEU A 206 -14.97 -23.29 -28.25
N LYS A 207 -16.20 -23.65 -27.90
CA LYS A 207 -16.44 -24.57 -26.78
C LYS A 207 -16.32 -26.02 -27.25
N VAL A 208 -15.63 -26.82 -26.45
CA VAL A 208 -15.46 -28.26 -26.62
C VAL A 208 -16.10 -28.96 -25.42
N ASP A 209 -17.25 -29.61 -25.59
CA ASP A 209 -17.83 -30.43 -24.52
C ASP A 209 -17.16 -31.81 -24.51
N GLN A 210 -16.28 -32.02 -23.53
CA GLN A 210 -15.56 -33.28 -23.34
C GLN A 210 -16.48 -34.43 -22.91
N GLY A 211 -17.60 -34.14 -22.23
CA GLY A 211 -18.52 -35.14 -21.70
C GLY A 211 -19.40 -35.73 -22.81
N SER A 212 -20.03 -34.87 -23.61
CA SER A 212 -20.82 -35.31 -24.76
C SER A 212 -19.97 -35.58 -26.02
N GLY A 213 -18.72 -35.13 -26.03
CA GLY A 213 -17.79 -35.28 -27.16
C GLY A 213 -18.18 -34.45 -28.37
N ARG A 214 -18.74 -33.24 -28.14
CA ARG A 214 -19.30 -32.35 -29.18
C ARG A 214 -18.66 -30.96 -29.14
N LEU A 215 -18.75 -30.26 -30.26
CA LEU A 215 -18.38 -28.84 -30.39
C LEU A 215 -19.61 -27.94 -30.40
N ASP A 216 -19.39 -26.64 -30.18
CA ASP A 216 -20.38 -25.60 -30.47
C ASP A 216 -20.65 -25.55 -31.99
N GLU A 217 -21.66 -26.30 -32.45
CA GLU A 217 -22.02 -26.35 -33.88
C GLU A 217 -22.54 -25.01 -34.42
N ASP A 218 -23.16 -24.17 -33.58
CA ASP A 218 -23.57 -22.83 -33.99
C ASP A 218 -22.33 -22.00 -34.35
N LYS A 219 -21.30 -22.08 -33.51
CA LYS A 219 -20.03 -21.37 -33.74
C LYS A 219 -19.28 -21.92 -34.95
N LEU A 220 -19.31 -23.24 -35.17
CA LEU A 220 -18.74 -23.84 -36.39
C LEU A 220 -19.44 -23.36 -37.67
N ARG A 221 -20.77 -23.24 -37.66
CA ARG A 221 -21.53 -22.68 -38.79
C ARG A 221 -21.25 -21.19 -38.98
N GLU A 222 -21.03 -20.46 -37.90
CA GLU A 222 -20.59 -19.06 -37.97
C GLU A 222 -19.21 -18.94 -38.64
N PHE A 223 -18.25 -19.81 -38.29
CA PHE A 223 -16.94 -19.87 -38.93
C PHE A 223 -17.03 -20.22 -40.42
N GLU A 224 -17.88 -21.18 -40.78
CA GLU A 224 -18.16 -21.53 -42.18
C GLU A 224 -18.71 -20.32 -42.95
N HIS A 225 -19.73 -19.65 -42.41
CA HIS A 225 -20.39 -18.52 -43.06
C HIS A 225 -19.47 -17.31 -43.24
N LYS A 226 -18.67 -17.00 -42.21
CA LYS A 226 -17.72 -15.87 -42.22
C LYS A 226 -16.40 -16.20 -42.92
N GLY A 227 -16.11 -17.47 -43.18
CA GLY A 227 -14.86 -17.92 -43.81
C GLY A 227 -13.61 -17.67 -42.95
N VAL A 228 -13.75 -17.54 -41.62
CA VAL A 228 -12.66 -17.12 -40.71
C VAL A 228 -11.47 -18.08 -40.74
N LEU A 229 -11.74 -19.39 -40.89
CA LEU A 229 -10.72 -20.43 -40.86
C LEU A 229 -10.15 -20.76 -42.25
N ARG A 230 -10.71 -20.20 -43.33
CA ARG A 230 -10.43 -20.62 -44.70
C ARG A 230 -8.99 -20.33 -45.10
N GLY A 231 -8.27 -21.37 -45.54
CA GLY A 231 -6.87 -21.30 -45.95
C GLY A 231 -5.91 -20.99 -44.80
N LYS A 232 -6.37 -21.05 -43.54
CA LYS A 232 -5.57 -20.77 -42.35
C LYS A 232 -5.20 -22.05 -41.60
N HIS A 233 -4.13 -21.99 -40.83
CA HIS A 233 -3.82 -22.95 -39.77
C HIS A 233 -4.58 -22.56 -38.51
N VAL A 234 -5.38 -23.47 -37.98
CA VAL A 234 -6.16 -23.25 -36.76
C VAL A 234 -5.31 -23.63 -35.56
N LEU A 235 -4.88 -22.64 -34.80
CA LEU A 235 -4.12 -22.85 -33.57
C LEU A 235 -5.06 -22.72 -32.37
N PHE A 236 -5.52 -23.86 -31.89
CA PHE A 236 -6.33 -23.91 -30.68
C PHE A 236 -5.47 -23.64 -29.45
N VAL A 237 -6.00 -22.89 -28.49
CA VAL A 237 -5.29 -22.52 -27.28
C VAL A 237 -6.06 -23.00 -26.06
N ASP A 238 -5.38 -23.72 -25.19
CA ASP A 238 -5.86 -24.10 -23.87
C ASP A 238 -4.80 -23.80 -22.80
N SER A 239 -5.25 -23.57 -21.56
CA SER A 239 -4.36 -23.43 -20.39
C SER A 239 -3.59 -24.74 -20.20
N THR A 240 -4.35 -25.83 -20.06
CA THR A 240 -3.84 -27.15 -19.70
C THR A 240 -4.46 -28.22 -20.59
N VAL A 241 -3.62 -29.10 -21.13
CA VAL A 241 -4.03 -30.19 -22.03
C VAL A 241 -3.86 -31.51 -21.29
N ASP A 242 -4.86 -31.89 -20.51
CA ASP A 242 -4.78 -33.01 -19.56
C ASP A 242 -4.70 -34.39 -20.23
N SER A 243 -5.73 -34.77 -20.97
CA SER A 243 -5.99 -36.20 -21.28
C SER A 243 -6.14 -36.51 -22.78
N GLY A 244 -5.84 -35.52 -23.62
CA GLY A 244 -6.13 -35.54 -25.05
C GLY A 244 -7.61 -35.70 -25.40
N ARG A 245 -8.54 -35.63 -24.42
CA ARG A 245 -9.99 -35.74 -24.67
C ARG A 245 -10.48 -34.64 -25.61
N GLN A 246 -10.06 -33.40 -25.39
CA GLN A 246 -10.39 -32.29 -26.28
C GLN A 246 -9.79 -32.49 -27.67
N ILE A 247 -8.52 -32.93 -27.76
CA ILE A 247 -7.86 -33.23 -29.03
C ILE A 247 -8.67 -34.27 -29.82
N ARG A 248 -9.12 -35.36 -29.18
CA ARG A 248 -9.97 -36.38 -29.83
C ARG A 248 -11.30 -35.82 -30.32
N VAL A 249 -11.90 -34.87 -29.60
CA VAL A 249 -13.12 -34.20 -30.07
C VAL A 249 -12.81 -33.31 -31.26
N LEU A 250 -11.73 -32.54 -31.22
CA LEU A 250 -11.30 -31.69 -32.33
C LEU A 250 -10.97 -32.51 -33.58
N GLU A 251 -10.23 -33.62 -33.45
CA GLU A 251 -9.93 -34.56 -34.55
C GLU A 251 -11.20 -34.99 -35.29
N ARG A 252 -12.26 -35.34 -34.55
CA ARG A 252 -13.54 -35.79 -35.15
C ARG A 252 -14.21 -34.75 -36.04
N TYR A 253 -13.93 -33.46 -35.84
CA TYR A 253 -14.51 -32.39 -36.64
C TYR A 253 -13.51 -31.78 -37.63
N PHE A 254 -12.26 -31.57 -37.23
CA PHE A 254 -11.24 -30.90 -38.05
C PHE A 254 -10.47 -31.83 -38.99
N GLU A 255 -10.54 -33.16 -38.79
CA GLU A 255 -10.08 -34.16 -39.76
C GLU A 255 -11.22 -34.83 -40.54
N ASN A 256 -12.48 -34.51 -40.24
CA ASN A 256 -13.62 -35.03 -40.98
C ASN A 256 -13.75 -34.32 -42.34
N ASP A 257 -13.81 -35.08 -43.44
CA ASP A 257 -13.87 -34.53 -44.80
C ASP A 257 -15.01 -33.52 -45.03
N LEU A 258 -16.19 -33.76 -44.45
CA LEU A 258 -17.34 -32.86 -44.59
C LEU A 258 -17.04 -31.50 -43.96
N TRP A 259 -16.58 -31.49 -42.70
CA TRP A 259 -16.29 -30.27 -41.97
C TRP A 259 -15.03 -29.58 -42.47
N LYS A 260 -14.00 -30.34 -42.83
CA LYS A 260 -12.77 -29.83 -43.46
C LYS A 260 -13.07 -29.11 -44.76
N THR A 261 -13.97 -29.65 -45.60
CA THR A 261 -14.43 -29.00 -46.82
C THR A 261 -15.22 -27.71 -46.53
N LYS A 262 -16.12 -27.74 -45.54
CA LYS A 262 -16.95 -26.58 -45.17
C LYS A 262 -16.15 -25.42 -44.58
N LEU A 263 -15.31 -25.71 -43.59
CA LEU A 263 -14.49 -24.72 -42.90
C LEU A 263 -13.31 -24.26 -43.76
N GLY A 264 -12.80 -25.14 -44.63
CA GLY A 264 -11.73 -24.84 -45.57
C GLY A 264 -10.40 -24.50 -44.92
N HIS A 265 -10.18 -24.92 -43.66
CA HIS A 265 -8.88 -24.75 -42.99
C HIS A 265 -7.81 -25.63 -43.62
N HIS A 266 -6.55 -25.20 -43.52
CA HIS A 266 -5.42 -25.91 -44.10
C HIS A 266 -4.93 -27.02 -43.16
N ASN A 267 -4.60 -26.66 -41.91
CA ASN A 267 -4.09 -27.54 -40.85
C ASN A 267 -4.63 -27.05 -39.50
N TRP A 268 -4.43 -27.83 -38.44
CA TRP A 268 -4.74 -27.41 -37.08
C TRP A 268 -3.80 -28.03 -36.05
N SER A 269 -3.68 -27.37 -34.90
CA SER A 269 -2.94 -27.86 -33.73
C SER A 269 -3.45 -27.23 -32.44
N VAL A 270 -3.09 -27.81 -31.30
CA VAL A 270 -3.40 -27.31 -29.96
C VAL A 270 -2.12 -26.83 -29.28
N VAL A 271 -2.18 -25.68 -28.63
CA VAL A 271 -1.11 -25.14 -27.78
C VAL A 271 -1.63 -25.06 -26.36
N GLY A 272 -0.83 -25.54 -25.41
CA GLY A 272 -1.12 -25.48 -23.97
C GLY A 272 -0.10 -26.27 -23.18
N SER A 273 -0.09 -26.14 -21.85
CA SER A 273 0.82 -26.94 -21.03
C SER A 273 0.30 -28.36 -20.87
N ASN A 274 1.18 -29.34 -20.96
CA ASN A 274 0.83 -30.75 -20.78
C ASN A 274 1.22 -31.24 -19.39
N GLU A 275 0.24 -31.58 -18.56
CA GLU A 275 0.50 -32.00 -17.19
C GLU A 275 1.19 -33.36 -17.06
N TYR A 276 1.04 -34.24 -18.05
CA TYR A 276 1.45 -35.64 -17.95
C TYR A 276 2.71 -35.95 -18.77
N GLY A 277 3.31 -34.94 -19.41
CA GLY A 277 4.51 -35.10 -20.24
C GLY A 277 4.32 -36.05 -21.44
N GLN A 278 3.08 -36.43 -21.75
CA GLN A 278 2.79 -37.39 -22.83
C GLN A 278 2.86 -36.69 -24.18
N ASN A 279 3.59 -37.23 -25.16
CA ASN A 279 3.51 -36.67 -26.51
C ASN A 279 2.09 -36.88 -27.08
N LEU A 280 1.32 -35.80 -27.13
CA LEU A 280 -0.02 -35.78 -27.72
C LEU A 280 0.07 -35.39 -29.21
N PRO A 281 -0.74 -36.00 -30.08
CA PRO A 281 -0.78 -35.63 -31.49
C PRO A 281 -1.29 -34.19 -31.62
N HIS A 282 -0.80 -33.47 -32.65
CA HIS A 282 -1.18 -32.08 -32.92
C HIS A 282 -0.93 -31.10 -31.75
N HIS A 283 -0.13 -31.47 -30.74
CA HIS A 283 0.08 -30.65 -29.55
C HIS A 283 1.44 -29.96 -29.57
N CYS A 284 1.44 -28.68 -29.21
CA CYS A 284 2.62 -27.87 -28.92
C CYS A 284 2.64 -27.59 -27.42
N ASN A 285 3.50 -28.30 -26.70
CA ASN A 285 3.71 -28.04 -25.29
C ASN A 285 4.42 -26.71 -25.08
N ILE A 286 3.83 -25.84 -24.27
CA ILE A 286 4.39 -24.53 -23.94
C ILE A 286 4.51 -24.34 -22.43
N ASN A 287 5.42 -23.43 -22.08
CA ASN A 287 5.64 -23.03 -20.71
C ASN A 287 5.07 -21.63 -20.49
N TRP A 288 4.00 -21.53 -19.71
CA TRP A 288 3.34 -20.27 -19.37
C TRP A 288 4.15 -19.39 -18.40
N GLY A 289 5.20 -19.92 -17.77
CA GLY A 289 5.98 -19.24 -16.72
C GLY A 289 5.26 -19.14 -15.37
N VAL A 290 3.99 -19.56 -15.33
CA VAL A 290 3.10 -19.63 -14.16
C VAL A 290 2.34 -20.96 -14.20
N ASP A 291 1.69 -21.31 -13.11
CA ASP A 291 0.80 -22.47 -13.04
C ASP A 291 -0.57 -22.11 -13.65
N PRO A 292 -0.92 -22.62 -14.84
CA PRO A 292 -2.11 -22.18 -15.57
C PRO A 292 -3.41 -22.56 -14.87
N ASP A 293 -3.49 -23.67 -14.13
CA ASP A 293 -4.74 -24.06 -13.45
C ASP A 293 -5.09 -23.04 -12.36
N SER A 294 -4.11 -22.70 -11.52
CA SER A 294 -4.30 -21.75 -10.42
C SER A 294 -4.33 -20.29 -10.87
N THR A 295 -3.95 -20.00 -12.12
CA THR A 295 -3.81 -18.65 -12.65
C THR A 295 -4.89 -18.29 -13.69
N PHE A 296 -5.30 -19.25 -14.52
CA PHE A 296 -6.18 -19.07 -15.68
C PHE A 296 -7.48 -19.87 -15.58
N GLU A 297 -7.71 -20.67 -14.55
CA GLU A 297 -8.93 -21.46 -14.39
C GLU A 297 -9.71 -21.09 -13.11
N ASP A 298 -10.96 -21.56 -13.03
CA ASP A 298 -11.86 -21.56 -11.84
C ASP A 298 -12.68 -20.32 -11.44
N ASP A 299 -12.66 -19.18 -12.14
CA ASP A 299 -13.60 -18.08 -11.84
C ASP A 299 -14.19 -17.39 -13.10
N PRO A 300 -15.48 -17.63 -13.42
CA PRO A 300 -16.15 -17.02 -14.59
C PRO A 300 -16.28 -15.50 -14.48
N ASP A 301 -16.36 -14.93 -13.27
CA ASP A 301 -16.41 -13.48 -13.06
C ASP A 301 -15.06 -12.84 -13.40
N LEU A 302 -13.94 -13.56 -13.24
CA LEU A 302 -12.62 -13.10 -13.66
C LEU A 302 -12.40 -13.25 -15.17
N MET A 303 -12.94 -14.30 -15.78
CA MET A 303 -12.81 -14.55 -17.22
C MET A 303 -13.71 -13.63 -18.06
N GLY A 304 -14.79 -13.14 -17.45
CA GLY A 304 -15.81 -12.35 -18.11
C GLY A 304 -16.62 -13.17 -19.11
N ILE A 305 -16.74 -14.48 -18.87
CA ILE A 305 -17.45 -15.43 -19.72
C ILE A 305 -18.08 -16.53 -18.86
N ASP A 306 -19.23 -17.02 -19.29
CA ASP A 306 -19.92 -18.13 -18.62
C ASP A 306 -20.65 -19.01 -19.63
N TYR A 307 -21.17 -20.16 -19.20
CA TYR A 307 -22.01 -20.99 -20.04
C TYR A 307 -23.37 -20.34 -20.29
N ALA A 308 -23.86 -20.47 -21.52
CA ALA A 308 -25.22 -20.09 -21.83
C ALA A 308 -26.19 -20.93 -20.97
N PRO A 309 -27.24 -20.33 -20.38
CA PRO A 309 -28.20 -21.06 -19.57
C PRO A 309 -28.76 -22.28 -20.29
N GLY A 310 -28.68 -23.46 -19.66
CA GLY A 310 -29.20 -24.72 -20.21
C GLY A 310 -28.34 -25.36 -21.31
N THR A 311 -27.12 -24.89 -21.55
CA THR A 311 -26.21 -25.49 -22.55
C THR A 311 -24.83 -25.74 -21.94
N TYR A 312 -24.20 -26.85 -22.33
CA TYR A 312 -22.80 -27.16 -22.01
C TYR A 312 -21.84 -26.91 -23.18
N THR A 313 -22.39 -26.49 -24.32
CA THR A 313 -21.67 -26.32 -25.58
C THR A 313 -21.59 -24.87 -26.04
N LYS A 314 -22.22 -23.92 -25.35
CA LYS A 314 -22.22 -22.50 -25.72
C LYS A 314 -21.71 -21.64 -24.57
N VAL A 315 -20.78 -20.73 -24.90
CA VAL A 315 -20.25 -19.73 -23.98
C VAL A 315 -20.83 -18.37 -24.36
N VAL A 316 -21.20 -17.58 -23.36
CA VAL A 316 -21.65 -16.20 -23.52
C VAL A 316 -20.68 -15.26 -22.83
N GLU A 317 -20.47 -14.09 -23.43
CA GLU A 317 -19.71 -13.03 -22.78
C GLU A 317 -20.52 -12.44 -21.62
N ARG A 318 -19.88 -12.34 -20.47
CA ARG A 318 -20.36 -11.67 -19.26
C ARG A 318 -19.25 -10.81 -18.68
N PRO A 319 -18.83 -9.73 -19.37
CA PRO A 319 -17.72 -8.93 -18.92
C PRO A 319 -18.06 -8.19 -17.61
N SER A 320 -17.47 -8.62 -16.51
CA SER A 320 -17.51 -7.96 -15.20
C SER A 320 -16.43 -6.87 -15.08
N GLU A 321 -16.53 -6.02 -14.06
CA GLU A 321 -15.46 -5.05 -13.72
C GLU A 321 -14.12 -5.74 -13.42
N ALA A 322 -14.17 -6.90 -12.75
CA ALA A 322 -13.00 -7.71 -12.45
C ALA A 322 -12.32 -8.23 -13.73
N SER A 323 -13.09 -8.82 -14.66
CA SER A 323 -12.57 -9.32 -15.94
C SER A 323 -11.97 -8.22 -16.81
N ARG A 324 -12.54 -7.02 -16.78
CA ARG A 324 -12.01 -5.84 -17.48
C ARG A 324 -10.70 -5.37 -16.85
N THR A 325 -10.62 -5.36 -15.52
CA THR A 325 -9.41 -4.97 -14.78
C THR A 325 -8.28 -5.98 -14.99
N ILE A 326 -8.59 -7.28 -14.96
CA ILE A 326 -7.63 -8.35 -15.26
C ILE A 326 -7.06 -8.19 -16.66
N ARG A 327 -7.92 -7.96 -17.65
CA ARG A 327 -7.47 -7.65 -19.01
C ARG A 327 -6.55 -6.42 -19.02
N LYS A 328 -6.95 -5.31 -18.40
CA LYS A 328 -6.09 -4.10 -18.30
C LYS A 328 -4.72 -4.40 -17.66
N CYS A 329 -4.67 -5.17 -16.58
CA CYS A 329 -3.42 -5.53 -15.89
C CYS A 329 -2.56 -6.50 -16.69
N LEU A 330 -3.16 -7.53 -17.31
CA LEU A 330 -2.47 -8.47 -18.20
C LEU A 330 -1.84 -7.76 -19.39
N PHE A 331 -2.51 -6.73 -19.91
CA PHE A 331 -2.11 -6.03 -21.15
C PHE A 331 -1.30 -4.75 -20.94
N ALA A 332 -1.08 -4.31 -19.69
CA ALA A 332 -0.16 -3.21 -19.42
C ALA A 332 1.31 -3.63 -19.67
N VAL A 333 1.65 -4.88 -19.34
CA VAL A 333 3.04 -5.39 -19.40
C VAL A 333 3.58 -5.61 -20.82
N PRO A 334 2.79 -6.13 -21.79
CA PRO A 334 3.24 -6.35 -23.17
C PRO A 334 3.59 -5.08 -23.93
N ALA A 335 3.10 -3.91 -23.51
CA ALA A 335 3.32 -2.62 -24.17
C ALA A 335 4.63 -1.91 -23.75
N GLY A 336 5.61 -2.67 -23.25
CA GLY A 336 6.89 -2.10 -22.81
C GLY A 336 6.81 -1.33 -21.49
N ILE A 337 5.75 -1.53 -20.69
CA ILE A 337 5.61 -0.92 -19.37
C ILE A 337 6.31 -1.81 -18.34
N ILE A 338 7.47 -1.37 -17.88
CA ILE A 338 8.21 -2.01 -16.78
C ILE A 338 8.03 -1.17 -15.52
N TYR A 339 7.82 -1.85 -14.39
CA TYR A 339 7.95 -1.18 -13.10
C TYR A 339 9.44 -1.03 -12.78
N ASN A 340 9.93 0.20 -12.76
CA ASN A 340 11.33 0.45 -12.41
C ASN A 340 11.54 0.24 -10.91
N ALA A 341 12.45 -0.68 -10.60
CA ALA A 341 12.90 -0.98 -9.26
C ALA A 341 14.36 -0.60 -9.00
N ASP A 342 15.02 0.06 -9.95
CA ASP A 342 16.39 0.53 -9.80
C ASP A 342 16.51 1.60 -8.70
N ASN A 343 15.40 2.26 -8.33
CA ASN A 343 15.31 3.08 -7.11
C ASN A 343 15.50 2.28 -5.80
N ILE A 344 15.30 0.96 -5.81
CA ILE A 344 15.56 0.09 -4.66
C ILE A 344 17.06 -0.24 -4.59
N ASN A 345 17.71 -0.44 -5.74
CA ASN A 345 19.16 -0.60 -5.81
C ASN A 345 19.89 0.71 -5.51
N GLU A 346 19.36 1.89 -5.86
CA GLU A 346 19.90 3.16 -5.37
C GLU A 346 19.67 3.33 -3.86
N GLN A 347 18.57 2.84 -3.27
CA GLN A 347 18.38 2.82 -1.81
C GLN A 347 19.29 1.80 -1.09
N ILE A 348 19.52 0.61 -1.65
CA ILE A 348 20.39 -0.44 -1.08
C ILE A 348 21.87 -0.15 -1.33
N SER A 349 22.23 0.36 -2.51
CA SER A 349 23.61 0.73 -2.87
C SER A 349 24.02 2.05 -2.22
N SER A 350 23.10 3.02 -2.06
CA SER A 350 23.38 4.19 -1.22
C SER A 350 23.52 3.80 0.25
N GLN A 351 22.82 2.76 0.76
CA GLN A 351 23.05 2.22 2.10
C GLN A 351 24.35 1.42 2.23
N ARG A 352 24.71 0.57 1.25
CA ARG A 352 25.96 -0.22 1.24
C ARG A 352 27.22 0.62 1.01
N GLN A 353 27.16 1.61 0.11
CA GLN A 353 28.23 2.61 -0.02
C GLN A 353 28.27 3.53 1.19
N LYS A 354 27.13 3.92 1.81
CA LYS A 354 27.15 4.63 3.11
C LYS A 354 27.80 3.82 4.22
N TRP A 355 27.63 2.50 4.29
CA TRP A 355 28.26 1.67 5.33
C TRP A 355 29.76 1.41 5.09
N SER A 356 30.16 1.08 3.86
CA SER A 356 31.57 0.87 3.52
C SER A 356 32.38 2.17 3.60
N LYS A 357 31.78 3.30 3.23
CA LYS A 357 32.36 4.64 3.37
C LYS A 357 32.32 5.11 4.83
N GLN A 358 31.28 4.84 5.63
CA GLN A 358 31.25 5.15 7.09
C GLN A 358 32.30 4.39 7.90
N GLN A 359 32.73 3.19 7.48
CA GLN A 359 33.79 2.45 8.16
C GLN A 359 35.18 3.04 7.91
N LYS A 360 35.46 3.46 6.67
CA LYS A 360 36.72 4.12 6.28
C LYS A 360 36.73 5.61 6.68
N GLU A 361 35.58 6.28 6.64
CA GLU A 361 35.38 7.65 7.13
C GLU A 361 35.42 7.70 8.66
N ARG A 362 34.92 6.74 9.45
CA ARG A 362 35.11 6.77 10.92
C ARG A 362 36.59 6.83 11.34
N HIS A 363 37.48 6.24 10.53
CA HIS A 363 38.93 6.27 10.76
C HIS A 363 39.63 7.55 10.26
N ALA A 364 39.12 8.20 9.20
CA ALA A 364 39.69 9.43 8.63
C ALA A 364 39.02 10.73 9.16
N LYS A 365 37.71 10.68 9.45
CA LYS A 365 36.84 11.73 9.97
C LYS A 365 37.07 12.03 11.45
N HIS A 366 37.66 11.10 12.21
CA HIS A 366 38.23 11.42 13.52
C HIS A 366 39.44 12.39 13.41
N ARG A 367 40.14 12.42 12.27
CA ARG A 367 41.31 13.27 12.03
C ARG A 367 41.02 14.58 11.31
N ALA A 368 39.92 14.68 10.54
CA ALA A 368 39.58 15.85 9.72
C ALA A 368 38.40 16.71 10.24
N ASP A 369 37.53 16.17 11.10
CA ASP A 369 36.41 16.90 11.75
C ASP A 369 36.89 18.07 12.67
N VAL A 370 38.19 18.18 12.89
CA VAL A 370 38.85 19.28 13.60
C VAL A 370 38.91 20.57 12.76
N ALA A 371 38.78 20.54 11.44
CA ALA A 371 39.22 21.68 10.61
C ALA A 371 38.12 22.54 9.96
N LEU A 372 37.00 21.99 9.48
CA LEU A 372 36.24 22.69 8.43
C LEU A 372 34.77 22.23 8.41
N ALA A 373 33.91 22.50 9.40
CA ALA A 373 33.75 23.70 10.24
C ALA A 373 33.62 25.03 9.48
N LYS A 374 33.80 25.01 8.16
CA LYS A 374 33.58 26.13 7.26
C LYS A 374 33.10 25.46 5.96
N THR A 375 31.91 25.63 5.40
CA THR A 375 31.06 26.81 5.49
C THR A 375 29.63 26.60 4.94
N ASN A 376 29.31 25.61 4.07
CA ASN A 376 28.09 25.72 3.22
C ASN A 376 27.07 24.56 3.21
N HIS A 377 27.29 23.44 3.91
CA HIS A 377 26.31 22.32 3.97
C HIS A 377 25.32 22.43 5.15
N LYS A 378 25.32 23.58 5.84
CA LYS A 378 24.66 23.81 7.13
C LYS A 378 23.15 24.10 7.03
N LYS A 379 22.61 24.51 5.86
CA LYS A 379 21.20 24.92 5.75
C LYS A 379 20.20 23.78 5.49
N ASP A 380 20.52 22.80 4.64
CA ASP A 380 19.54 21.76 4.25
C ASP A 380 19.50 20.54 5.20
N VAL A 381 20.62 20.26 5.88
CA VAL A 381 20.69 19.17 6.90
C VAL A 381 19.94 19.55 8.18
N ASP A 382 19.82 20.84 8.49
CA ASP A 382 19.09 21.33 9.67
C ASP A 382 17.57 21.16 9.51
N ALA A 383 17.02 21.27 8.29
CA ALA A 383 15.60 21.02 8.02
C ALA A 383 15.21 19.55 8.20
N TYR A 384 15.99 18.62 7.63
CA TYR A 384 15.74 17.18 7.75
C TYR A 384 15.96 16.64 9.18
N ARG A 385 16.93 17.18 9.92
CA ARG A 385 17.15 16.82 11.34
C ARG A 385 16.05 17.36 12.24
N LYS A 386 15.50 18.54 11.95
CA LYS A 386 14.36 19.11 12.65
C LYS A 386 13.12 18.22 12.47
N GLU A 387 12.80 17.83 11.24
CA GLU A 387 11.66 16.97 10.92
C GLU A 387 11.77 15.57 11.56
N HIS A 388 12.96 14.96 11.51
CA HIS A 388 13.19 13.64 12.12
C HIS A 388 13.26 13.68 13.67
N ALA A 389 13.68 14.80 14.27
CA ALA A 389 13.59 15.01 15.71
C ALA A 389 12.14 15.21 16.15
N GLU A 390 11.36 15.98 15.40
CA GLU A 390 9.91 16.18 15.63
C GLU A 390 9.14 14.86 15.52
N GLN A 391 9.51 13.97 14.58
CA GLN A 391 8.90 12.64 14.47
C GLN A 391 9.24 11.73 15.66
N LYS A 392 10.51 11.69 16.10
CA LYS A 392 10.91 10.91 17.29
C LYS A 392 10.24 11.41 18.57
N ILE A 393 10.01 12.71 18.66
CA ILE A 393 9.26 13.33 19.75
C ILE A 393 7.80 12.85 19.71
N ARG A 394 7.13 12.89 18.54
CA ARG A 394 5.77 12.37 18.35
C ARG A 394 5.64 10.90 18.73
N ASP A 395 6.56 10.04 18.28
CA ASP A 395 6.52 8.61 18.58
C ASP A 395 6.72 8.33 20.08
N ARG A 396 7.64 9.05 20.73
CA ARG A 396 7.84 8.94 22.19
C ARG A 396 6.61 9.41 22.97
N MET A 397 5.98 10.49 22.51
CA MET A 397 4.76 11.03 23.10
C MET A 397 3.57 10.08 22.97
N ASN A 398 3.36 9.50 21.79
CA ASN A 398 2.28 8.54 21.56
C ASN A 398 2.42 7.29 22.44
N ASN A 399 3.66 6.82 22.63
CA ASN A 399 3.96 5.71 23.54
C ASN A 399 3.71 6.06 25.01
N GLU A 400 4.14 7.25 25.45
CA GLU A 400 3.93 7.70 26.81
C GLU A 400 2.45 8.00 27.12
N TRP A 401 1.74 8.61 26.17
CA TRP A 401 0.31 8.87 26.23
C TRP A 401 -0.48 7.57 26.34
N SER A 402 -0.21 6.60 25.46
CA SER A 402 -0.85 5.28 25.48
C SER A 402 -0.69 4.60 26.84
N ARG A 403 0.49 4.76 27.46
CA ARG A 403 0.75 4.25 28.82
C ARG A 403 -0.04 4.98 29.91
N ILE A 404 -0.15 6.31 29.85
CA ILE A 404 -0.86 7.12 30.87
C ILE A 404 -2.38 6.91 30.79
N VAL A 405 -2.93 6.78 29.59
CA VAL A 405 -4.36 6.49 29.36
C VAL A 405 -4.70 5.07 29.83
N ALA A 406 -3.89 4.07 29.46
CA ALA A 406 -4.14 2.67 29.83
C ALA A 406 -4.16 2.45 31.35
N THR A 407 -3.35 3.18 32.11
CA THR A 407 -3.28 2.99 33.57
C THR A 407 -4.32 3.79 34.35
N LYS A 408 -5.00 4.76 33.73
CA LYS A 408 -5.97 5.70 34.36
C LYS A 408 -5.50 6.36 35.66
N GLN A 409 -4.19 6.34 35.95
CA GLN A 409 -3.64 6.79 37.24
C GLN A 409 -3.94 8.26 37.57
N TRP A 410 -4.11 9.09 36.54
CA TRP A 410 -4.44 10.51 36.69
C TRP A 410 -5.87 10.74 37.21
N GLN A 411 -6.80 9.81 37.00
CA GLN A 411 -8.20 9.94 37.44
C GLN A 411 -8.35 9.81 38.96
N GLY A 412 -7.39 9.17 39.65
CA GLY A 412 -7.38 9.05 41.10
C GLY A 412 -6.87 10.29 41.85
N ALA A 413 -6.36 11.31 41.14
CA ALA A 413 -5.74 12.51 41.72
C ALA A 413 -6.72 13.68 41.97
N VAL A 414 -8.03 13.40 42.00
CA VAL A 414 -9.08 14.42 42.18
C VAL A 414 -9.03 14.96 43.61
N ALA A 415 -8.68 16.25 43.76
CA ALA A 415 -8.88 16.99 45.00
C ALA A 415 -10.21 17.76 44.94
N LYS A 416 -10.81 18.02 46.11
CA LYS A 416 -12.00 18.87 46.26
C LYS A 416 -11.75 20.24 45.64
N THR A 417 -12.74 20.76 44.91
CA THR A 417 -12.75 22.07 44.26
C THR A 417 -12.36 23.16 45.27
N PRO A 418 -11.31 23.98 45.02
CA PRO A 418 -10.90 25.01 45.95
C PRO A 418 -11.91 26.17 45.98
N THR A 419 -12.12 26.73 47.16
CA THR A 419 -12.78 28.02 47.34
C THR A 419 -11.87 29.11 46.78
N VAL A 420 -12.35 29.88 45.80
CA VAL A 420 -11.60 30.97 45.16
C VAL A 420 -11.43 32.11 46.19
N SER A 421 -10.22 32.34 46.71
CA SER A 421 -9.92 33.54 47.49
C SER A 421 -9.42 34.65 46.54
N PHE A 422 -10.11 35.79 46.55
CA PHE A 422 -9.74 36.98 45.79
C PHE A 422 -8.84 37.86 46.65
N GLU A 423 -7.52 37.78 46.43
CA GLU A 423 -6.61 38.81 46.92
C GLU A 423 -6.57 39.98 45.93
N PRO A 424 -6.45 41.24 46.40
CA PRO A 424 -6.35 42.41 45.53
C PRO A 424 -5.08 42.35 44.69
N LEU A 425 -5.23 42.63 43.39
CA LEU A 425 -4.15 42.61 42.41
C LEU A 425 -3.29 43.88 42.45
N PRO A 426 -2.01 43.81 42.04
CA PRO A 426 -1.17 44.97 41.84
C PRO A 426 -1.67 45.88 40.70
N GLU A 427 -1.38 47.18 40.78
CA GLU A 427 -1.84 48.20 39.83
C GLU A 427 -1.45 47.87 38.38
N ALA A 428 -2.38 48.16 37.46
CA ALA A 428 -2.20 47.99 36.03
C ALA A 428 -0.94 48.71 35.55
N ILE A 429 -0.13 48.02 34.74
CA ILE A 429 1.12 48.57 34.21
C ILE A 429 0.76 49.74 33.29
N PRO A 430 1.35 50.94 33.46
CA PRO A 430 1.02 52.09 32.64
C PRO A 430 1.36 51.84 31.17
N ASN A 431 0.43 52.24 30.30
CA ASN A 431 0.52 52.13 28.84
C ASN A 431 1.78 52.85 28.31
N GLY A 432 2.88 52.10 28.17
CA GLY A 432 4.15 52.62 27.69
C GLY A 432 4.95 51.52 27.01
N THR A 433 5.32 51.78 25.76
CA THR A 433 6.07 50.94 24.80
C THR A 433 5.34 49.72 24.19
N PRO A 434 5.38 49.55 22.85
CA PRO A 434 4.75 48.44 22.16
C PRO A 434 5.55 47.17 22.43
N HIS A 435 5.09 46.37 23.38
CA HIS A 435 5.62 45.02 23.58
C HIS A 435 5.05 44.08 22.50
N ASN A 436 5.86 43.14 22.04
CA ASN A 436 5.41 42.09 21.14
C ASN A 436 4.30 41.29 21.83
N PHE A 437 3.11 41.24 21.21
CA PHE A 437 1.99 40.48 21.75
C PHE A 437 2.37 39.00 21.89
N GLN A 438 2.24 38.46 23.10
CA GLN A 438 2.44 37.03 23.34
C GLN A 438 1.11 36.29 23.18
N ASN A 439 1.18 35.13 22.53
CA ASN A 439 0.02 34.27 22.30
C ASN A 439 -0.20 33.34 23.50
N ILE A 440 -1.35 33.48 24.17
CA ILE A 440 -1.79 32.60 25.26
C ILE A 440 -2.76 31.56 24.71
N LEU A 441 -2.36 30.29 24.80
CA LEU A 441 -3.24 29.16 24.58
C LEU A 441 -4.02 28.85 25.86
N VAL A 442 -5.33 29.01 25.81
CA VAL A 442 -6.24 28.62 26.90
C VAL A 442 -6.75 27.22 26.64
N ILE A 443 -6.43 26.29 27.54
CA ILE A 443 -6.92 24.91 27.50
C ILE A 443 -7.72 24.60 28.76
N GLY A 444 -8.78 23.82 28.62
CA GLY A 444 -9.60 23.47 29.77
C GLY A 444 -10.82 22.64 29.44
N ASN A 445 -11.72 22.51 30.41
CA ASN A 445 -12.99 21.84 30.24
C ASN A 445 -13.81 22.53 29.14
N GLY A 446 -13.97 21.86 28.00
CA GLY A 446 -14.74 22.37 26.87
C GLY A 446 -16.24 22.10 26.95
N ARG A 447 -16.73 21.42 28.01
CA ARG A 447 -18.14 21.05 28.18
C ARG A 447 -18.88 21.94 29.18
N GLN A 448 -18.19 22.37 30.23
CA GLN A 448 -18.77 23.18 31.31
C GLN A 448 -17.89 24.39 31.57
N THR A 449 -18.54 25.52 31.85
CA THR A 449 -17.87 26.73 32.32
C THR A 449 -17.87 26.70 33.84
N ASP A 450 -16.72 26.35 34.39
CA ASP A 450 -16.47 26.24 35.84
C ASP A 450 -15.84 27.53 36.40
N ILE A 451 -15.47 28.48 35.53
CA ILE A 451 -14.97 29.80 35.93
C ILE A 451 -16.10 30.84 36.01
N PRO A 452 -16.18 31.63 37.10
CA PRO A 452 -17.09 32.78 37.15
C PRO A 452 -16.77 33.82 36.06
N SER A 453 -17.78 34.55 35.55
CA SER A 453 -17.57 35.59 34.53
C SER A 453 -16.56 36.65 34.99
N MET A 454 -16.64 37.10 36.25
CA MET A 454 -15.70 38.05 36.84
C MET A 454 -14.24 37.58 36.79
N VAL A 455 -13.99 36.26 36.79
CA VAL A 455 -12.65 35.69 36.65
C VAL A 455 -12.18 35.79 35.21
N ALA A 456 -13.06 35.48 34.24
CA ALA A 456 -12.74 35.60 32.83
C ALA A 456 -12.44 37.05 32.45
N GLU A 457 -13.28 37.96 32.92
CA GLU A 457 -13.10 39.40 32.84
C GLU A 457 -11.77 39.86 33.42
N LEU A 458 -11.44 39.43 34.64
CA LEU A 458 -10.17 39.78 35.28
C LEU A 458 -8.96 39.34 34.46
N ILE A 459 -8.97 38.10 33.96
CA ILE A 459 -7.88 37.54 33.13
C ILE A 459 -7.72 38.39 31.87
N VAL A 460 -8.84 38.69 31.20
CA VAL A 460 -8.87 39.43 29.93
C VAL A 460 -8.47 40.89 30.12
N ASP A 461 -9.01 41.58 31.11
CA ASP A 461 -8.71 42.99 31.38
C ASP A 461 -7.24 43.18 31.75
N THR A 462 -6.66 42.21 32.47
CA THR A 462 -5.28 42.29 32.93
C THR A 462 -4.26 41.91 31.85
N LEU A 463 -4.55 40.88 31.05
CA LEU A 463 -3.59 40.33 30.09
C LEU A 463 -3.81 40.82 28.65
N GLY A 464 -5.04 41.21 28.31
CA GLY A 464 -5.49 41.44 26.95
C GLY A 464 -4.92 42.67 26.26
N SER A 465 -4.39 43.63 27.02
CA SER A 465 -3.60 44.74 26.46
C SER A 465 -2.25 44.29 25.89
N HIS A 466 -1.78 43.10 26.26
CA HIS A 466 -0.44 42.60 25.95
C HIS A 466 -0.44 41.21 25.28
N HIS A 467 -1.60 40.54 25.24
CA HIS A 467 -1.69 39.15 24.81
C HIS A 467 -2.85 38.89 23.86
N SER A 468 -2.62 37.94 22.95
CA SER A 468 -3.66 37.34 22.11
C SER A 468 -4.11 36.02 22.74
N PHE A 469 -5.41 35.74 22.68
CA PHE A 469 -5.98 34.52 23.26
C PHE A 469 -6.47 33.57 22.17
N PHE A 470 -6.19 32.28 22.34
CA PHE A 470 -6.73 31.26 21.46
C PHE A 470 -6.97 29.93 22.16
N ALA A 471 -7.87 29.12 21.61
CA ALA A 471 -8.25 27.83 22.16
C ALA A 471 -8.69 26.84 21.07
N GLY A 472 -8.79 25.56 21.41
CA GLY A 472 -9.29 24.50 20.51
C GLY A 472 -10.80 24.25 20.60
N THR A 473 -11.51 24.97 21.49
CA THR A 473 -12.96 24.85 21.69
C THR A 473 -13.57 26.22 21.99
N PRO A 474 -14.73 26.55 21.40
CA PRO A 474 -15.44 27.80 21.69
C PRO A 474 -16.33 27.72 22.94
N ASN A 475 -16.31 26.57 23.63
CA ASN A 475 -17.19 26.24 24.75
C ASN A 475 -16.41 26.05 26.06
N GLY A 476 -17.13 26.10 27.19
CA GLY A 476 -16.57 25.90 28.53
C GLY A 476 -15.59 26.99 28.96
N ASN A 477 -14.63 26.65 29.82
CA ASN A 477 -13.64 27.61 30.34
C ASN A 477 -12.87 28.36 29.25
N PRO A 478 -12.31 27.69 28.22
CA PRO A 478 -11.61 28.39 27.15
C PRO A 478 -12.53 29.30 26.35
N GLY A 479 -13.73 28.82 26.03
CA GLY A 479 -14.73 29.60 25.31
C GLY A 479 -15.16 30.88 26.02
N ALA A 480 -15.33 30.82 27.35
CA ALA A 480 -15.66 31.99 28.16
C ALA A 480 -14.59 33.08 28.06
N ILE A 481 -13.31 32.73 28.17
CA ILE A 481 -12.19 33.67 28.03
C ILE A 481 -12.15 34.30 26.64
N LEU A 482 -12.30 33.49 25.57
CA LEU A 482 -12.27 34.01 24.19
C LEU A 482 -13.41 34.99 23.92
N LYS A 483 -14.62 34.70 24.40
CA LYS A 483 -15.77 35.58 24.23
C LYS A 483 -15.60 36.89 24.98
N THR A 484 -15.18 36.84 26.25
CA THR A 484 -14.90 38.05 27.04
C THR A 484 -13.79 38.89 26.40
N ALA A 485 -12.75 38.25 25.85
CA ALA A 485 -11.69 38.96 25.11
C ALA A 485 -12.20 39.67 23.85
N LEU A 486 -13.10 39.02 23.10
CA LEU A 486 -13.71 39.58 21.90
C LEU A 486 -14.60 40.80 22.22
N GLU A 487 -15.29 40.78 23.36
CA GLU A 487 -16.20 41.86 23.77
C GLU A 487 -15.48 43.08 24.36
N ARG A 488 -14.41 42.86 25.14
CA ARG A 488 -13.82 43.91 25.98
C ARG A 488 -12.59 44.60 25.39
N ILE A 489 -11.92 43.98 24.42
CA ILE A 489 -10.66 44.50 23.88
C ILE A 489 -10.86 44.87 22.41
N ALA A 490 -10.56 46.11 22.05
CA ALA A 490 -10.79 46.63 20.69
C ALA A 490 -9.92 45.96 19.59
N LYS A 491 -8.79 45.36 19.98
CA LYS A 491 -7.87 44.66 19.09
C LYS A 491 -7.06 43.56 19.81
N PRO A 492 -7.61 42.35 19.97
CA PRO A 492 -6.76 41.18 20.01
C PRO A 492 -7.11 40.21 18.89
N GLU A 493 -6.10 39.47 18.46
CA GLU A 493 -6.29 38.31 17.60
C GLU A 493 -6.84 37.16 18.44
N VAL A 494 -8.14 37.21 18.75
CA VAL A 494 -8.84 36.05 19.32
C VAL A 494 -8.97 35.00 18.22
N ARG A 495 -8.53 33.77 18.48
CA ARG A 495 -8.57 32.69 17.47
C ARG A 495 -9.11 31.38 18.04
N LEU A 496 -9.89 30.68 17.25
CA LEU A 496 -10.36 29.33 17.55
C LEU A 496 -9.69 28.33 16.61
N TYR A 497 -8.97 27.34 17.14
CA TYR A 497 -8.41 26.26 16.32
C TYR A 497 -9.44 25.17 16.10
N GLN A 498 -9.64 24.76 14.84
CA GLN A 498 -10.46 23.61 14.46
C GLN A 498 -9.69 22.69 13.50
N PRO A 499 -9.99 21.38 13.48
CA PRO A 499 -9.36 20.47 12.51
C PRO A 499 -9.80 20.78 11.08
N GLY A 500 -8.90 20.62 10.11
CA GLY A 500 -9.15 20.91 8.69
C GLY A 500 -10.36 20.17 8.10
N TYR A 501 -10.62 18.94 8.54
CA TYR A 501 -11.80 18.18 8.09
C TYR A 501 -13.15 18.83 8.47
N GLN A 502 -13.16 19.79 9.41
CA GLN A 502 -14.39 20.49 9.82
C GLN A 502 -14.66 21.75 8.99
N ARG A 503 -13.77 22.12 8.04
CA ARG A 503 -13.88 23.35 7.24
C ARG A 503 -15.13 23.41 6.36
N GLY A 504 -15.68 22.27 5.97
CA GLY A 504 -16.94 22.19 5.21
C GLY A 504 -18.21 22.02 6.05
N GLN A 505 -18.09 21.88 7.38
CA GLN A 505 -19.21 21.55 8.27
C GLN A 505 -19.56 22.66 9.28
N LYS A 506 -18.75 23.72 9.35
CA LYS A 506 -18.92 24.82 10.31
C LYS A 506 -18.56 26.15 9.66
N GLU A 507 -19.21 27.22 10.12
CA GLU A 507 -18.91 28.60 9.70
C GLU A 507 -17.47 28.99 10.06
N ASP A 508 -16.87 29.89 9.26
CA ASP A 508 -15.50 30.41 9.48
C ASP A 508 -15.35 31.21 10.79
N SER A 509 -16.46 31.53 11.45
CA SER A 509 -16.48 32.11 12.78
C SER A 509 -17.48 31.39 13.68
N PHE A 510 -17.09 31.03 14.90
CA PHE A 510 -18.02 30.46 15.88
C PHE A 510 -18.40 31.52 16.91
N GLY A 511 -19.61 32.07 16.79
CA GLY A 511 -20.07 33.16 17.67
C GLY A 511 -19.21 34.43 17.54
N GLY A 512 -18.76 34.76 16.33
CA GLY A 512 -17.91 35.92 16.04
C GLY A 512 -16.41 35.73 16.28
N ILE A 513 -15.98 34.58 16.80
CA ILE A 513 -14.55 34.26 16.99
C ILE A 513 -13.95 33.74 15.68
N PRO A 514 -12.89 34.37 15.11
CA PRO A 514 -12.20 33.88 13.92
C PRO A 514 -11.66 32.45 14.08
N THR A 515 -11.92 31.57 13.11
CA THR A 515 -11.48 30.18 13.15
C THR A 515 -10.22 29.96 12.32
N VAL A 516 -9.22 29.31 12.91
CA VAL A 516 -8.01 28.81 12.24
C VAL A 516 -8.17 27.30 12.05
N PHE A 517 -8.26 26.87 10.79
CA PHE A 517 -8.24 25.46 10.45
C PHE A 517 -6.80 24.97 10.34
N ALA A 518 -6.39 24.07 11.24
CA ALA A 518 -5.03 23.57 11.32
C ALA A 518 -5.00 22.04 11.35
N GLY A 519 -4.10 21.44 10.56
CA GLY A 519 -3.97 19.99 10.43
C GLY A 519 -5.15 19.32 9.72
N GLN A 520 -4.92 18.16 9.12
CA GLN A 520 -5.99 17.32 8.56
C GLN A 520 -6.65 16.47 9.66
N GLU A 521 -5.92 16.19 10.74
CA GLU A 521 -6.41 15.44 11.90
C GLU A 521 -6.50 16.27 13.18
N LYS A 522 -7.26 15.77 14.15
CA LYS A 522 -7.43 16.41 15.47
C LYS A 522 -6.12 16.50 16.25
N GLU A 523 -5.19 15.56 16.07
CA GLU A 523 -3.89 15.59 16.75
C GLU A 523 -2.94 16.63 16.14
N GLU A 524 -2.91 16.72 14.81
CA GLU A 524 -2.14 17.74 14.10
C GLU A 524 -2.62 19.16 14.48
N MET A 525 -3.93 19.34 14.62
CA MET A 525 -4.53 20.58 15.12
C MET A 525 -4.05 20.93 16.52
N ARG A 526 -4.03 19.97 17.45
CA ARG A 526 -3.54 20.19 18.84
C ARG A 526 -2.07 20.53 18.87
N GLU A 527 -1.25 19.83 18.09
CA GLU A 527 0.18 20.12 18.00
C GLU A 527 0.42 21.53 17.48
N GLN A 528 -0.27 21.92 16.41
CA GLN A 528 -0.14 23.26 15.84
C GLN A 528 -0.57 24.34 16.84
N MET A 529 -1.72 24.16 17.48
CA MET A 529 -2.23 25.05 18.52
C MET A 529 -1.20 25.22 19.66
N VAL A 530 -0.59 24.14 20.16
CA VAL A 530 0.45 24.24 21.20
C VAL A 530 1.72 24.91 20.65
N LYS A 531 2.14 24.63 19.41
CA LYS A 531 3.32 25.25 18.80
C LYS A 531 3.19 26.77 18.69
N ASP A 532 1.99 27.26 18.38
CA ASP A 532 1.70 28.70 18.20
C ASP A 532 1.57 29.47 19.52
N SER A 533 1.56 28.76 20.66
CA SER A 533 1.51 29.34 22.00
C SER A 533 2.90 29.79 22.48
N HIS A 534 2.95 30.90 23.19
CA HIS A 534 4.10 31.25 24.04
C HIS A 534 3.87 30.70 25.44
N ILE A 535 2.64 30.88 25.92
CA ILE A 535 2.19 30.48 27.24
C ILE A 535 0.96 29.58 27.07
N VAL A 536 0.95 28.46 27.79
CA VAL A 536 -0.20 27.56 27.89
C VAL A 536 -0.81 27.74 29.27
N PHE A 537 -2.04 28.22 29.32
CA PHE A 537 -2.78 28.43 30.56
C PHE A 537 -3.90 27.39 30.67
N ALA A 538 -3.77 26.44 31.60
CA ALA A 538 -4.73 25.35 31.74
C ALA A 538 -5.68 25.54 32.92
N LEU A 539 -6.98 25.63 32.61
CA LEU A 539 -8.07 25.89 33.56
C LEU A 539 -8.83 24.61 33.94
N GLY A 540 -8.08 23.55 34.24
CA GLY A 540 -8.62 22.23 34.59
C GLY A 540 -9.38 21.55 33.43
N GLY A 541 -9.54 20.23 33.48
CA GLY A 541 -10.24 19.51 32.42
C GLY A 541 -10.06 18.01 32.49
N ALA A 542 -10.50 17.34 31.41
CA ALA A 542 -10.46 15.90 31.29
C ALA A 542 -9.25 15.42 30.48
N GLU A 543 -9.33 14.21 29.94
CA GLU A 543 -8.26 13.55 29.18
C GLU A 543 -7.69 14.41 28.05
N GLY A 544 -8.54 15.12 27.29
CA GLY A 544 -8.09 16.00 26.20
C GLY A 544 -7.19 17.14 26.70
N THR A 545 -7.55 17.76 27.82
CA THR A 545 -6.76 18.81 28.46
C THR A 545 -5.43 18.26 28.99
N LEU A 546 -5.43 17.06 29.60
CA LEU A 546 -4.19 16.42 30.04
C LEU A 546 -3.24 16.19 28.86
N ARG A 547 -3.77 15.75 27.72
CA ARG A 547 -2.99 15.52 26.50
C ARG A 547 -2.35 16.81 25.99
N GLU A 548 -3.10 17.90 25.95
CA GLU A 548 -2.62 19.23 25.53
C GLU A 548 -1.57 19.79 26.50
N VAL A 549 -1.76 19.61 27.81
CA VAL A 549 -0.75 19.97 28.82
C VAL A 549 0.54 19.18 28.65
N LEU A 550 0.45 17.86 28.41
CA LEU A 550 1.64 17.03 28.19
C LEU A 550 2.37 17.41 26.89
N LEU A 551 1.62 17.75 25.83
CA LEU A 551 2.16 18.32 24.60
C LEU A 551 2.92 19.62 24.86
N ALA A 552 2.31 20.55 25.59
CA ALA A 552 2.93 21.83 25.97
C ALA A 552 4.23 21.64 26.75
N LEU A 553 4.22 20.78 27.76
CA LEU A 553 5.40 20.46 28.55
C LEU A 553 6.49 19.79 27.72
N ASN A 554 6.13 18.95 26.77
CA ASN A 554 7.10 18.31 25.91
C ASN A 554 7.70 19.28 24.88
N PHE A 555 6.93 20.25 24.41
CA PHE A 555 7.41 21.37 23.60
C PHE A 555 8.14 22.45 24.41
N GLY A 556 8.31 22.28 25.72
CA GLY A 556 9.00 23.24 26.58
C GLY A 556 8.24 24.56 26.76
N LYS A 557 6.95 24.60 26.45
CA LYS A 557 6.13 25.82 26.59
C LYS A 557 5.89 26.12 28.06
N THR A 558 5.97 27.40 28.45
CA THR A 558 5.61 27.83 29.79
C THR A 558 4.15 27.46 30.04
N THR A 559 3.96 26.45 30.88
CA THR A 559 2.67 25.82 31.14
C THR A 559 2.25 26.15 32.55
N ILE A 560 1.20 26.93 32.68
CA ILE A 560 0.70 27.46 33.94
C ILE A 560 -0.58 26.72 34.29
N LEU A 561 -0.56 26.08 35.45
CA LEU A 561 -1.66 25.34 36.04
C LEU A 561 -2.07 25.98 37.35
N ILE A 562 -3.33 25.84 37.74
CA ILE A 562 -3.82 26.28 39.05
C ILE A 562 -4.01 25.05 39.94
N LYS A 563 -3.38 25.04 41.11
CA LYS A 563 -3.47 23.96 42.08
C LYS A 563 -4.94 23.76 42.49
N GLY A 564 -5.39 22.50 42.49
CA GLY A 564 -6.75 22.14 42.83
C GLY A 564 -7.79 22.35 41.72
N TRP A 565 -7.42 22.94 40.58
CA TRP A 565 -8.31 23.05 39.43
C TRP A 565 -8.27 21.79 38.57
N GLY A 566 -9.01 20.77 39.00
CA GLY A 566 -9.08 19.46 38.36
C GLY A 566 -7.96 18.50 38.77
N ALA A 567 -7.94 17.30 38.19
CA ALA A 567 -6.99 16.23 38.54
C ALA A 567 -5.59 16.43 37.92
N ILE A 568 -5.49 17.22 36.85
CA ILE A 568 -4.27 17.38 36.05
C ILE A 568 -3.12 18.02 36.84
N PRO A 569 -3.29 19.16 37.53
CA PRO A 569 -2.21 19.79 38.30
C PRO A 569 -1.68 18.86 39.39
N ASN A 570 -2.57 18.15 40.08
CA ASN A 570 -2.19 17.21 41.15
C ASN A 570 -1.41 16.01 40.60
N TYR A 571 -1.87 15.44 39.47
CA TYR A 571 -1.17 14.34 38.80
C TYR A 571 0.26 14.75 38.40
N LEU A 572 0.42 15.93 37.83
CA LEU A 572 1.73 16.41 37.38
C LEU A 572 2.67 16.74 38.54
N LEU A 573 2.15 17.29 39.65
CA LEU A 573 2.91 17.50 40.88
C LEU A 573 3.32 16.19 41.56
N ALA A 574 2.45 15.17 41.55
CA ALA A 574 2.77 13.84 42.11
C ALA A 574 3.80 13.09 41.27
N SER A 575 3.90 13.40 39.97
CA SER A 575 4.89 12.80 39.08
C SER A 575 6.27 13.40 39.30
N LYS A 576 7.21 12.60 39.82
CA LYS A 576 8.63 12.98 39.97
C LYS A 576 9.27 13.47 38.67
N LYS A 577 8.74 13.05 37.52
CA LYS A 577 9.21 13.48 36.19
C LYS A 577 8.79 14.91 35.88
N TYR A 578 7.51 15.26 36.09
CA TYR A 578 6.95 16.54 35.66
C TYR A 578 7.15 17.65 36.69
N ALA A 579 7.13 17.33 37.98
CA ALA A 579 7.32 18.29 39.07
C ALA A 579 8.68 19.04 39.03
N LYS A 580 9.66 18.51 38.27
CA LYS A 580 11.00 19.11 38.14
C LYS A 580 11.16 19.99 36.89
N LEU A 581 10.14 20.08 36.03
CA LEU A 581 10.23 20.85 34.80
C LEU A 581 10.18 22.35 35.10
N SER A 582 11.22 23.08 34.70
CA SER A 582 11.36 24.51 34.97
C SER A 582 10.39 25.38 34.19
N HIS A 583 9.68 24.85 33.20
CA HIS A 583 8.63 25.53 32.44
C HIS A 583 7.21 25.09 32.87
N LEU A 584 7.09 24.23 33.89
CA LEU A 584 5.82 23.97 34.56
C LEU A 584 5.71 24.92 35.77
N ARG A 585 4.65 25.74 35.78
CA ARG A 585 4.29 26.60 36.92
C ARG A 585 2.96 26.11 37.47
N VAL A 586 2.93 25.83 38.77
CA VAL A 586 1.67 25.48 39.44
C VAL A 586 1.40 26.55 40.50
N CYS A 587 0.47 27.45 40.16
CA CYS A 587 0.06 28.58 40.99
C CYS A 587 -1.03 28.13 41.96
N ASN A 588 -1.16 28.79 43.11
CA ASN A 588 -2.18 28.44 44.11
C ASN A 588 -3.56 29.01 43.77
N ASN A 589 -3.63 30.09 42.99
CA ASN A 589 -4.86 30.75 42.59
C ASN A 589 -4.72 31.46 41.22
N ILE A 590 -5.81 32.06 40.73
CA ILE A 590 -5.86 32.75 39.44
C ILE A 590 -5.00 34.02 39.45
N ALA A 591 -5.01 34.80 40.54
CA ALA A 591 -4.25 36.04 40.62
C ALA A 591 -2.74 35.77 40.48
N GLU A 592 -2.24 34.76 41.17
CA GLU A 592 -0.86 34.29 41.06
C GLU A 592 -0.55 33.79 39.63
N ALA A 593 -1.49 33.08 38.99
CA ALA A 593 -1.33 32.64 37.61
C ALA A 593 -1.23 33.81 36.63
N VAL A 594 -2.12 34.81 36.73
CA VAL A 594 -2.11 36.02 35.91
C VAL A 594 -0.82 36.82 36.13
N GLN A 595 -0.39 36.98 37.38
CA GLN A 595 0.86 37.67 37.68
C GLN A 595 2.08 36.91 37.13
N THR A 596 2.06 35.58 37.20
CA THR A 596 3.11 34.74 36.61
C THR A 596 3.16 34.92 35.11
N ILE A 597 2.02 34.98 34.42
CA ILE A 597 1.94 35.26 32.98
C ILE A 597 2.60 36.61 32.69
N LEU A 598 2.20 37.68 33.38
CA LEU A 598 2.76 39.02 33.18
C LEU A 598 4.28 39.08 33.41
N ASN A 599 4.78 38.34 34.40
CA ASN A 599 6.22 38.30 34.69
C ASN A 599 6.98 37.58 33.59
N GLU A 600 6.42 36.50 33.03
CA GLU A 600 7.00 35.77 31.89
C GLU A 600 6.92 36.60 30.59
N THR A 601 6.01 37.59 30.49
CA THR A 601 6.00 38.56 29.37
C THR A 601 7.14 39.58 29.44
N LYS A 602 7.58 39.90 30.67
CA LYS A 602 8.64 40.91 30.91
C LYS A 602 10.05 40.33 30.83
N ALA A 603 10.18 39.03 31.10
CA ALA A 603 11.43 38.27 31.01
C ALA A 603 11.73 37.91 29.54
#